data_AF-A0A430M5I3-F1
#
_entry.id   AF-A0A430M5I3-F1
#
_cell.length_a   1.000
_cell.length_b   1.000
_cell.length_c   1.000
_cell.angle_alpha   90.00
_cell.angle_beta   90.00
_cell.angle_gamma   90.00
#
_symmetry.space_group_name_H-M   'P 1'
#
loop_
_entity.id
_entity.type
_entity.pdbx_description
1 polymer ?
#
loop_
_entity_poly.entity_id
_entity_poly.type
_entity_poly.pdbx_seq_one_letter_code
_entity_poly.pdbx_strand_id
1 'polypeptide(L)'
;MRRFLPYLKKNKTFHTYVGKRLLKFIITSGSFPMAELVLDEHFMTSAEAVQCAAKAANIALLRWQLANGASYFSANGEFVSADSEEVFNIWRDTLVSSENGEGAFNWYSIKGARNHAQATRLASFWTEQHTLHSFSKDILGQALLWTAQVNYSLVLAAALIECGADVNYRGRRNAETALNALHWVAKKTTRDAAHLAEFLLLSGADPNVQVYITSGRRKGEKVTPSMEPGAKGISKWLGKSWDELVDWAAEARRQQEGVGVSSVTRPED
;
A
#
# COMPACT_ATOMS: atom_id res chain seq x y z
N MET A 1 42.18 -11.63 16.01
CA MET A 1 41.26 -10.86 15.13
C MET A 1 41.16 -9.35 15.45
N ARG A 2 41.38 -8.87 16.70
CA ARG A 2 41.26 -7.43 17.04
C ARG A 2 42.20 -6.45 16.31
N ARG A 3 43.30 -6.92 15.70
CA ARG A 3 44.28 -6.07 15.00
C ARG A 3 43.94 -5.75 13.53
N PHE A 4 42.98 -6.44 12.91
CA PHE A 4 42.63 -6.24 11.49
C PHE A 4 41.42 -5.30 11.27
N LEU A 5 40.63 -5.06 12.32
CA LEU A 5 39.38 -4.29 12.27
C LEU A 5 39.53 -2.82 11.84
N PRO A 6 40.57 -2.07 12.26
CA PRO A 6 40.72 -0.68 11.84
C PRO A 6 41.01 -0.54 10.34
N TYR A 7 41.54 -1.59 9.71
CA TYR A 7 41.94 -1.59 8.31
C TYR A 7 40.75 -1.81 7.36
N LEU A 8 39.75 -2.59 7.79
CA LEU A 8 38.52 -2.83 7.01
C LEU A 8 37.61 -1.60 7.02
N LYS A 9 37.46 -0.92 8.17
CA LYS A 9 36.61 0.28 8.30
C LYS A 9 37.13 1.51 7.55
N LYS A 10 38.42 1.58 7.22
CA LYS A 10 39.05 2.75 6.56
C LYS A 10 39.31 2.57 5.06
N ASN A 11 39.15 1.37 4.51
CA ASN A 11 39.55 1.08 3.14
C ASN A 11 38.37 1.20 2.16
N LYS A 12 38.23 2.36 1.51
CA LYS A 12 37.19 2.62 0.48
C LYS A 12 37.13 1.55 -0.62
N THR A 13 38.26 0.88 -0.90
CA THR A 13 38.40 -0.19 -1.90
C THR A 13 37.82 -1.54 -1.46
N PHE A 14 37.62 -1.76 -0.16
CA PHE A 14 36.94 -2.97 0.32
C PHE A 14 35.45 -2.96 -0.06
N HIS A 15 34.85 -1.79 -0.31
CA HIS A 15 33.46 -1.64 -0.79
C HIS A 15 33.27 -1.95 -2.29
N THR A 16 34.25 -2.59 -2.93
CA THR A 16 34.09 -3.24 -4.23
C THR A 16 33.04 -4.37 -4.17
N TYR A 17 32.74 -4.97 -5.33
CA TYR A 17 31.69 -5.98 -5.50
C TYR A 17 31.76 -7.14 -4.49
N VAL A 18 32.96 -7.59 -4.14
CA VAL A 18 33.17 -8.68 -3.15
C VAL A 18 32.82 -8.22 -1.74
N GLY A 19 33.16 -6.98 -1.37
CA GLY A 19 32.75 -6.40 -0.09
C GLY A 19 31.24 -6.27 0.02
N LYS A 20 30.56 -5.73 -1.00
CA LYS A 20 29.10 -5.59 -0.96
C LYS A 20 28.38 -6.92 -0.73
N ARG A 21 28.85 -8.01 -1.35
CA ARG A 21 28.30 -9.36 -1.14
C ARG A 21 28.53 -9.85 0.30
N LEU A 22 29.73 -9.66 0.84
CA LEU A 22 30.05 -10.05 2.21
C LEU A 22 29.24 -9.24 3.24
N LEU A 23 29.13 -7.92 3.05
CA LEU A 23 28.35 -7.04 3.93
C LEU A 23 26.87 -7.43 3.92
N LYS A 24 26.31 -7.71 2.73
CA LYS A 24 24.94 -8.22 2.59
C LYS A 24 24.76 -9.56 3.29
N PHE A 25 25.69 -10.50 3.12
CA PHE A 25 25.66 -11.79 3.79
C PHE A 25 25.66 -11.65 5.31
N ILE A 26 26.49 -10.76 5.86
CA ILE A 26 26.52 -10.47 7.31
C ILE A 26 25.17 -9.93 7.79
N ILE A 27 24.55 -9.01 7.04
CA ILE A 27 23.23 -8.46 7.40
C ILE A 27 22.14 -9.54 7.35
N THR A 28 22.14 -10.38 6.32
CA THR A 28 21.05 -11.35 6.09
C THR A 28 21.20 -12.63 6.90
N SER A 29 22.42 -13.06 7.17
CA SER A 29 22.69 -14.39 7.72
C SER A 29 23.59 -14.37 8.96
N GLY A 30 24.21 -13.23 9.24
CA GLY A 30 25.04 -13.03 10.41
C GLY A 30 24.23 -12.70 11.65
N SER A 31 24.81 -12.98 12.81
CA SER A 31 24.30 -12.50 14.09
C SER A 31 24.55 -11.00 14.23
N PHE A 32 23.75 -10.32 15.06
CA PHE A 32 23.97 -8.90 15.37
C PHE A 32 25.42 -8.61 15.85
N PRO A 33 26.03 -9.40 16.77
CA PRO A 33 27.44 -9.20 17.15
C PRO A 33 28.42 -9.29 15.98
N MET A 34 28.14 -10.13 14.97
CA MET A 34 28.98 -10.21 13.78
C MET A 34 28.84 -8.94 12.92
N ALA A 35 27.61 -8.43 12.77
CA ALA A 35 27.36 -7.17 12.10
C ALA A 35 28.05 -6.00 12.79
N GLU A 36 27.91 -5.87 14.11
CA GLU A 36 28.55 -4.83 14.91
C GLU A 36 30.08 -4.87 14.83
N LEU A 37 30.66 -6.07 14.80
CA LEU A 37 32.10 -6.25 14.68
C LEU A 37 32.62 -5.77 13.32
N VAL A 38 31.93 -6.11 12.24
CA VAL A 38 32.46 -5.94 10.87
C VAL A 38 32.03 -4.62 10.23
N LEU A 39 30.82 -4.16 10.54
CA LEU A 39 30.20 -3.00 9.90
C LEU A 39 30.46 -1.73 10.72
N ASP A 40 30.47 -0.59 10.05
CA ASP A 40 30.35 0.70 10.73
C ASP A 40 28.88 1.09 10.91
N GLU A 41 28.62 1.95 11.89
CA GLU A 41 27.28 2.39 12.27
C GLU A 41 26.53 3.09 11.13
N HIS A 42 27.25 3.86 10.30
CA HIS A 42 26.66 4.56 9.16
C HIS A 42 26.13 3.57 8.11
N PHE A 43 26.89 2.51 7.83
CA PHE A 43 26.45 1.44 6.95
C PHE A 43 25.30 0.63 7.56
N MET A 44 25.37 0.30 8.85
CA MET A 44 24.31 -0.45 9.53
C MET A 44 22.98 0.31 9.57
N THR A 45 23.00 1.63 9.69
CA THR A 45 21.78 2.47 9.70
C THR A 45 21.31 2.88 8.31
N SER A 46 22.00 2.45 7.25
CA SER A 46 21.61 2.74 5.87
C SER A 46 20.29 2.05 5.49
N ALA A 47 19.53 2.71 4.61
CA ALA A 47 18.29 2.19 4.04
C ALA A 47 18.44 0.76 3.46
N GLU A 48 19.53 0.51 2.73
CA GLU A 48 19.82 -0.81 2.14
C GLU A 48 20.02 -1.89 3.21
N ALA A 49 20.69 -1.55 4.31
CA ALA A 49 20.91 -2.48 5.42
C ALA A 49 19.61 -2.82 6.14
N VAL A 50 18.73 -1.84 6.38
CA VAL A 50 17.41 -2.07 6.99
C VAL A 50 16.55 -2.96 6.09
N GLN A 51 16.51 -2.69 4.78
CA GLN A 51 15.79 -3.53 3.81
C GLN A 51 16.30 -4.97 3.82
N CYS A 52 17.63 -5.18 3.85
CA CYS A 52 18.21 -6.52 3.87
C CYS A 52 17.89 -7.25 5.18
N ALA A 53 17.98 -6.56 6.32
CA ALA A 53 17.66 -7.13 7.63
C ALA A 53 16.17 -7.50 7.73
N ALA A 54 15.27 -6.65 7.21
CA ALA A 54 13.82 -6.90 7.15
C ALA A 54 13.50 -8.13 6.28
N LYS A 55 14.07 -8.20 5.06
CA LYS A 55 13.89 -9.35 4.17
C LYS A 55 14.37 -10.67 4.78
N ALA A 56 15.45 -10.61 5.56
CA ALA A 56 16.03 -11.78 6.19
C ALA A 56 15.44 -12.09 7.58
N ALA A 57 14.48 -11.30 8.05
CA ALA A 57 13.94 -11.37 9.41
C ALA A 57 15.03 -11.37 10.50
N ASN A 58 16.08 -10.56 10.32
CA ASN A 58 17.14 -10.41 11.32
C ASN A 58 16.68 -9.46 12.44
N ILE A 59 15.86 -9.99 13.35
CA ILE A 59 15.16 -9.25 14.41
C ILE A 59 16.11 -8.43 15.28
N ALA A 60 17.22 -9.04 15.74
CA ALA A 60 18.16 -8.37 16.64
C ALA A 60 18.80 -7.14 15.96
N LEU A 61 19.21 -7.29 14.70
CA LEU A 61 19.77 -6.20 13.93
C LEU A 61 18.73 -5.11 13.64
N LEU A 62 17.49 -5.48 13.28
CA LEU A 62 16.41 -4.52 13.03
C LEU A 62 16.10 -3.66 14.25
N ARG A 63 15.95 -4.28 15.43
CA ARG A 63 15.68 -3.55 16.68
C ARG A 63 16.79 -2.55 16.97
N TRP A 64 18.05 -2.97 16.82
CA TRP A 64 19.19 -2.09 16.99
C TRP A 64 19.19 -0.95 15.95
N GLN A 65 18.95 -1.25 14.68
CA GLN A 65 18.95 -0.25 13.61
C GLN A 65 17.93 0.86 13.88
N LEU A 66 16.69 0.48 14.20
CA LEU A 66 15.61 1.44 14.44
C LEU A 66 15.81 2.23 15.73
N ALA A 67 16.33 1.59 16.79
CA ALA A 67 16.69 2.28 18.03
C ALA A 67 17.83 3.30 17.83
N ASN A 68 18.68 3.12 16.81
CA ASN A 68 19.77 4.04 16.46
C ASN A 68 19.40 4.95 15.27
N GLY A 69 18.12 5.23 15.07
CA GLY A 69 17.66 6.27 14.14
C GLY A 69 17.73 5.90 12.65
N ALA A 70 17.89 4.61 12.31
CA ALA A 70 17.81 4.18 10.93
C ALA A 70 16.44 4.50 10.33
N SER A 71 16.42 5.06 9.12
CA SER A 71 15.16 5.36 8.43
C SER A 71 14.48 4.07 7.95
N TYR A 72 13.23 3.86 8.35
CA TYR A 72 12.42 2.72 7.91
C TYR A 72 11.63 3.00 6.62
N PHE A 73 11.50 4.25 6.18
CA PHE A 73 10.58 4.65 5.10
C PHE A 73 10.81 3.86 3.80
N SER A 74 12.07 3.73 3.41
CA SER A 74 12.45 2.98 2.19
C SER A 74 12.29 1.46 2.33
N ALA A 75 12.13 0.95 3.55
CA ALA A 75 11.98 -0.47 3.87
C ALA A 75 10.53 -0.85 4.22
N ASN A 76 9.57 0.09 4.14
CA ASN A 76 8.16 -0.15 4.44
C ASN A 76 7.59 -1.36 3.67
N GLY A 77 7.95 -1.48 2.39
CA GLY A 77 7.50 -2.60 1.57
C GLY A 77 8.05 -3.94 2.06
N GLU A 78 9.30 -3.96 2.52
CA GLU A 78 9.94 -5.13 3.12
C GLU A 78 9.26 -5.56 4.42
N PHE A 79 8.98 -4.61 5.33
CA PHE A 79 8.29 -4.91 6.58
C PHE A 79 6.89 -5.49 6.36
N VAL A 80 6.11 -4.91 5.45
CA VAL A 80 4.76 -5.41 5.13
C VAL A 80 4.81 -6.75 4.39
N SER A 81 5.79 -6.95 3.50
CA SER A 81 5.92 -8.20 2.73
C SER A 81 6.57 -9.35 3.52
N ALA A 82 7.03 -9.11 4.74
CA ALA A 82 7.65 -10.13 5.55
C ALA A 82 6.61 -11.13 6.04
N ASP A 83 6.90 -12.42 5.89
CA ASP A 83 6.06 -13.49 6.45
C ASP A 83 6.16 -13.50 7.99
N SER A 84 7.27 -13.03 8.54
CA SER A 84 7.48 -12.87 9.98
C SER A 84 6.56 -11.79 10.57
N GLU A 85 5.69 -12.21 11.48
CA GLU A 85 4.86 -11.29 12.26
C GLU A 85 5.70 -10.38 13.16
N GLU A 86 6.81 -10.89 13.69
CA GLU A 86 7.69 -10.08 14.53
C GLU A 86 8.34 -8.93 13.74
N VAL A 87 8.75 -9.16 12.49
CA VAL A 87 9.27 -8.10 11.60
C VAL A 87 8.22 -7.01 11.38
N PHE A 88 6.97 -7.40 11.13
CA PHE A 88 5.87 -6.45 10.98
C PHE A 88 5.61 -5.68 12.28
N ASN A 89 5.60 -6.36 13.43
CA ASN A 89 5.33 -5.71 14.72
C ASN A 89 6.43 -4.72 15.09
N ILE A 90 7.70 -5.00 14.80
CA ILE A 90 8.79 -4.03 14.98
C ILE A 90 8.52 -2.73 14.20
N TRP A 91 8.10 -2.86 12.94
CA TRP A 91 7.74 -1.72 12.10
C TRP A 91 6.52 -0.96 12.63
N ARG A 92 5.47 -1.69 13.00
CA ARG A 92 4.25 -1.15 13.60
C ARG A 92 4.58 -0.33 14.85
N ASP A 93 5.31 -0.92 15.79
CA ASP A 93 5.64 -0.30 17.07
C ASP A 93 6.52 0.95 16.85
N THR A 94 7.40 0.92 15.84
CA THR A 94 8.21 2.08 15.44
C THR A 94 7.35 3.22 14.89
N LEU A 95 6.37 2.91 14.04
CA LEU A 95 5.43 3.92 13.51
C LEU A 95 4.62 4.57 14.62
N VAL A 96 4.02 3.76 15.49
CA VAL A 96 3.24 4.23 16.66
C VAL A 96 4.09 5.12 17.55
N SER A 97 5.33 4.71 17.85
CA SER A 97 6.24 5.49 18.70
C SER A 97 6.68 6.82 18.08
N SER A 98 6.65 6.93 16.75
CA SER A 98 7.04 8.14 16.03
C SER A 98 5.89 9.15 15.84
N GLU A 99 4.69 8.85 16.35
CA GLU A 99 3.44 9.60 16.11
C GLU A 99 3.13 9.82 14.61
N ASN A 100 3.82 9.08 13.73
CA ASN A 100 3.73 9.21 12.28
C ASN A 100 2.91 8.05 11.69
N GLY A 101 1.67 7.90 12.16
CA GLY A 101 0.75 6.87 11.65
C GLY A 101 0.50 7.00 10.13
N GLU A 102 0.58 8.23 9.61
CA GLU A 102 0.50 8.52 8.17
C GLU A 102 1.59 7.80 7.36
N GLY A 103 2.75 7.54 7.98
CA GLY A 103 3.86 6.81 7.38
C GLY A 103 3.50 5.42 6.88
N ALA A 104 2.40 4.81 7.32
CA ALA A 104 1.92 3.53 6.80
C ALA A 104 1.09 3.63 5.51
N PHE A 105 0.50 4.78 5.22
CA PHE A 105 -0.33 5.02 4.03
C PHE A 105 0.52 5.45 2.84
N ASN A 106 1.56 4.68 2.52
CA ASN A 106 2.48 4.98 1.42
C ASN A 106 2.51 3.85 0.37
N TRP A 107 2.97 4.21 -0.82
CA TRP A 107 3.11 3.29 -1.95
C TRP A 107 3.88 2.00 -1.63
N TYR A 108 4.98 2.08 -0.87
CA TYR A 108 5.82 0.92 -0.56
C TYR A 108 5.10 -0.06 0.36
N SER A 109 4.39 0.41 1.40
CA SER A 109 3.58 -0.45 2.26
C SER A 109 2.52 -1.21 1.46
N ILE A 110 1.76 -0.49 0.61
CA ILE A 110 0.71 -1.07 -0.23
C ILE A 110 1.28 -2.11 -1.19
N LYS A 111 2.40 -1.77 -1.85
CA LYS A 111 3.11 -2.71 -2.74
C LYS A 111 3.69 -3.92 -2.00
N GLY A 112 4.02 -3.76 -0.72
CA GLY A 112 4.50 -4.81 0.17
C GLY A 112 3.43 -5.86 0.49
N ALA A 113 2.15 -5.47 0.53
CA ALA A 113 1.04 -6.39 0.77
C ALA A 113 0.72 -7.22 -0.49
N ARG A 114 1.42 -8.35 -0.65
CA ARG A 114 1.39 -9.19 -1.87
C ARG A 114 0.38 -10.32 -1.82
N ASN A 115 -0.12 -10.66 -0.63
CA ASN A 115 -1.09 -11.71 -0.42
C ASN A 115 -2.15 -11.27 0.59
N HIS A 116 -3.18 -12.11 0.76
CA HIS A 116 -4.30 -11.82 1.65
C HIS A 116 -3.86 -11.59 3.10
N ALA A 117 -2.98 -12.43 3.66
CA ALA A 117 -2.53 -12.28 5.05
C ALA A 117 -1.80 -10.94 5.30
N GLN A 118 -0.91 -10.54 4.38
CA GLN A 118 -0.18 -9.27 4.47
C GLN A 118 -1.13 -8.07 4.29
N ALA A 119 -2.08 -8.16 3.37
CA ALA A 119 -3.12 -7.13 3.19
C ALA A 119 -4.01 -6.98 4.43
N THR A 120 -4.46 -8.09 5.02
CA THR A 120 -5.28 -8.10 6.23
C THR A 120 -4.53 -7.50 7.42
N ARG A 121 -3.25 -7.83 7.58
CA ARG A 121 -2.43 -7.26 8.65
C ARG A 121 -2.25 -5.75 8.51
N LEU A 122 -1.96 -5.28 7.29
CA LEU A 122 -1.84 -3.84 7.01
C LEU A 122 -3.17 -3.10 7.18
N ALA A 123 -4.28 -3.68 6.70
CA ALA A 123 -5.62 -3.13 6.87
C ALA A 123 -6.00 -3.02 8.36
N SER A 124 -5.76 -4.07 9.14
CA SER A 124 -6.03 -4.07 10.58
C SER A 124 -5.28 -2.95 11.29
N PHE A 125 -4.02 -2.74 10.94
CA PHE A 125 -3.23 -1.62 11.47
C PHE A 125 -3.84 -0.26 11.08
N TRP A 126 -4.23 -0.05 9.83
CA TRP A 126 -4.85 1.21 9.42
C TRP A 126 -6.15 1.50 10.16
N THR A 127 -7.03 0.49 10.29
CA THR A 127 -8.29 0.63 11.03
C THR A 127 -8.04 0.95 12.49
N GLU A 128 -7.11 0.24 13.15
CA GLU A 128 -6.70 0.53 14.54
C GLU A 128 -6.24 1.98 14.68
N GLN A 129 -5.31 2.42 13.84
CA GLN A 129 -4.78 3.79 13.92
C GLN A 129 -5.83 4.85 13.59
N HIS A 130 -6.79 4.56 12.71
CA HIS A 130 -7.88 5.48 12.39
C HIS A 130 -8.83 5.70 13.59
N THR A 131 -8.98 4.70 14.48
CA THR A 131 -9.72 4.91 15.74
C THR A 131 -9.00 5.84 16.72
N LEU A 132 -7.68 5.91 16.63
CA LEU A 132 -6.84 6.73 17.51
C LEU A 132 -6.59 8.13 16.93
N HIS A 133 -6.58 8.24 15.59
CA HIS A 133 -6.17 9.43 14.87
C HIS A 133 -7.10 9.70 13.68
N SER A 134 -7.45 10.97 13.47
CA SER A 134 -8.13 11.38 12.25
C SER A 134 -7.10 11.59 11.13
N PHE A 135 -7.11 10.73 10.12
CA PHE A 135 -6.28 10.91 8.93
C PHE A 135 -6.95 11.85 7.92
N SER A 136 -6.14 12.57 7.14
CA SER A 136 -6.68 13.41 6.08
C SER A 136 -7.29 12.55 4.96
N LYS A 137 -8.44 12.99 4.42
CA LYS A 137 -9.10 12.34 3.28
C LYS A 137 -8.17 12.24 2.05
N ASP A 138 -7.26 13.19 1.90
CA ASP A 138 -6.25 13.19 0.84
C ASP A 138 -5.31 11.98 0.92
N ILE A 139 -4.80 11.66 2.11
CA ILE A 139 -3.87 10.54 2.30
C ILE A 139 -4.60 9.22 2.09
N LEU A 140 -5.79 9.08 2.64
CA LEU A 140 -6.64 7.89 2.48
C LEU A 140 -7.04 7.69 1.01
N GLY A 141 -7.48 8.75 0.34
CA GLY A 141 -7.80 8.72 -1.09
C GLY A 141 -6.58 8.38 -1.96
N GLN A 142 -5.41 8.94 -1.65
CA GLN A 142 -4.17 8.63 -2.36
C GLN A 142 -3.73 7.16 -2.16
N ALA A 143 -3.92 6.61 -0.94
CA ALA A 143 -3.69 5.20 -0.66
C ALA A 143 -4.68 4.30 -1.42
N LEU A 144 -5.94 4.72 -1.58
CA LEU A 144 -6.94 3.98 -2.37
C LEU A 144 -6.55 3.94 -3.85
N LEU A 145 -6.05 5.06 -4.40
CA LEU A 145 -5.51 5.09 -5.76
C LEU A 145 -4.33 4.13 -5.94
N TRP A 146 -3.40 4.10 -4.99
CA TRP A 146 -2.25 3.20 -5.06
C TRP A 146 -2.66 1.73 -4.95
N THR A 147 -3.64 1.40 -4.12
CA THR A 147 -4.22 0.06 -4.02
C THR A 147 -4.82 -0.37 -5.37
N ALA A 148 -5.63 0.50 -5.98
CA ALA A 148 -6.20 0.29 -7.31
C ALA A 148 -5.14 0.19 -8.43
N GLN A 149 -3.98 0.82 -8.26
CA GLN A 149 -2.92 0.83 -9.27
C GLN A 149 -1.99 -0.40 -9.19
N VAL A 150 -1.76 -0.95 -7.99
CA VAL A 150 -0.67 -1.91 -7.74
C VAL A 150 -1.15 -3.34 -7.56
N ASN A 151 -2.09 -3.58 -6.65
CA ASN A 151 -2.40 -4.94 -6.19
C ASN A 151 -3.90 -5.28 -6.27
N TYR A 152 -4.77 -4.30 -6.50
CA TYR A 152 -6.22 -4.49 -6.59
C TYR A 152 -6.83 -5.16 -5.34
N SER A 153 -6.19 -4.98 -4.18
CA SER A 153 -6.60 -5.64 -2.94
C SER A 153 -7.93 -5.09 -2.42
N LEU A 154 -8.97 -5.93 -2.47
CA LEU A 154 -10.27 -5.64 -1.87
C LEU A 154 -10.17 -5.34 -0.38
N VAL A 155 -9.32 -6.08 0.35
CA VAL A 155 -9.14 -5.92 1.80
C VAL A 155 -8.61 -4.52 2.13
N LEU A 156 -7.59 -4.06 1.40
CA LEU A 156 -7.03 -2.72 1.61
C LEU A 156 -8.02 -1.64 1.18
N ALA A 157 -8.71 -1.82 0.05
CA ALA A 157 -9.69 -0.86 -0.44
C ALA A 157 -10.86 -0.69 0.54
N ALA A 158 -11.39 -1.80 1.08
CA ALA A 158 -12.45 -1.78 2.07
C ALA A 158 -12.04 -1.02 3.33
N ALA A 159 -10.88 -1.37 3.92
CA ALA A 159 -10.38 -0.68 5.10
C ALA A 159 -10.19 0.82 4.88
N LEU A 160 -9.68 1.23 3.70
CA LEU A 160 -9.51 2.65 3.37
C LEU A 160 -10.84 3.39 3.27
N ILE A 161 -11.85 2.81 2.62
CA ILE A 161 -13.19 3.41 2.50
C ILE A 161 -13.87 3.47 3.87
N GLU A 162 -13.74 2.44 4.70
CA GLU A 162 -14.21 2.44 6.10
C GLU A 162 -13.53 3.52 6.94
N CYS A 163 -12.24 3.78 6.69
CA CYS A 163 -11.51 4.91 7.29
C CYS A 163 -11.90 6.28 6.68
N GLY A 164 -12.83 6.34 5.73
CA GLY A 164 -13.33 7.59 5.14
C GLY A 164 -12.56 8.07 3.90
N ALA A 165 -11.84 7.19 3.20
CA ALA A 165 -11.30 7.51 1.88
C ALA A 165 -12.43 7.94 0.92
N ASP A 166 -12.23 9.06 0.22
CA ASP A 166 -13.11 9.43 -0.88
C ASP A 166 -12.90 8.48 -2.07
N VAL A 167 -13.92 7.68 -2.38
CA VAL A 167 -13.91 6.71 -3.49
C VAL A 167 -13.67 7.37 -4.85
N ASN A 168 -14.04 8.64 -4.98
CA ASN A 168 -13.88 9.45 -6.18
C ASN A 168 -12.64 10.34 -6.14
N TYR A 169 -11.77 10.16 -5.13
CA TYR A 169 -10.54 10.91 -4.99
C TYR A 169 -9.73 10.89 -6.29
N ARG A 170 -9.25 12.07 -6.66
CA ARG A 170 -8.30 12.25 -7.76
C ARG A 170 -7.02 12.78 -7.15
N GLY A 171 -5.89 12.16 -7.50
CA GLY A 171 -4.59 12.62 -7.00
C GLY A 171 -4.36 14.09 -7.35
N ARG A 172 -3.46 14.76 -6.61
CA ARG A 172 -3.18 16.21 -6.69
C ARG A 172 -2.68 16.77 -8.04
N ARG A 173 -2.73 15.98 -9.12
CA ARG A 173 -2.46 16.45 -10.49
C ARG A 173 -3.68 17.19 -11.04
N ASN A 174 -3.53 17.84 -12.19
CA ASN A 174 -4.64 18.48 -12.89
C ASN A 174 -5.85 17.53 -12.96
N ALA A 175 -6.99 17.97 -12.39
CA ALA A 175 -8.23 17.20 -12.24
C ALA A 175 -8.75 16.62 -13.56
N GLU A 176 -8.44 17.26 -14.67
CA GLU A 176 -8.79 16.82 -16.02
C GLU A 176 -8.00 15.59 -16.49
N THR A 177 -6.86 15.31 -15.87
CA THR A 177 -5.92 14.24 -16.28
C THR A 177 -5.68 13.21 -15.19
N ALA A 178 -6.10 13.50 -13.97
CA ALA A 178 -5.91 12.65 -12.81
C ALA A 178 -6.92 11.49 -12.83
N LEU A 179 -6.39 10.27 -12.95
CA LEU A 179 -7.19 9.05 -12.84
C LEU A 179 -7.64 8.85 -11.39
N ASN A 180 -8.92 8.48 -11.20
CA ASN A 180 -9.43 7.97 -9.93
C ASN A 180 -9.21 6.45 -9.83
N ALA A 181 -9.61 5.86 -8.70
CA ALA A 181 -9.41 4.43 -8.44
C ALA A 181 -10.15 3.57 -9.50
N LEU A 182 -11.38 3.95 -9.85
CA LEU A 182 -12.19 3.24 -10.84
C LEU A 182 -11.52 3.21 -12.23
N HIS A 183 -10.91 4.31 -12.67
CA HIS A 183 -10.13 4.31 -13.91
C HIS A 183 -8.94 3.36 -13.87
N TRP A 184 -8.18 3.33 -12.76
CA TRP A 184 -7.02 2.46 -12.65
C TRP A 184 -7.38 0.99 -12.76
N VAL A 185 -8.46 0.55 -12.10
CA VAL A 185 -8.93 -0.83 -12.19
C VAL A 185 -9.55 -1.15 -13.55
N ALA A 186 -10.31 -0.22 -14.14
CA ALA A 186 -10.94 -0.41 -15.45
C ALA A 186 -9.92 -0.60 -16.59
N LYS A 187 -8.65 -0.20 -16.39
CA LYS A 187 -7.55 -0.45 -17.34
C LYS A 187 -7.01 -1.88 -17.31
N LYS A 188 -7.41 -2.69 -16.33
CA LYS A 188 -6.80 -3.99 -16.05
C LYS A 188 -7.80 -5.10 -16.33
N THR A 189 -7.37 -6.11 -17.06
CA THR A 189 -8.21 -7.23 -17.52
C THR A 189 -8.15 -8.44 -16.60
N THR A 190 -7.72 -8.26 -15.35
CA THR A 190 -7.58 -9.32 -14.35
C THR A 190 -8.86 -9.51 -13.54
N ARG A 191 -9.02 -10.70 -12.95
CA ARG A 191 -10.16 -11.02 -12.06
C ARG A 191 -10.23 -10.09 -10.85
N ASP A 192 -9.09 -9.85 -10.18
CA ASP A 192 -9.06 -9.02 -8.97
C ASP A 192 -9.44 -7.56 -9.27
N ALA A 193 -9.01 -7.04 -10.42
CA ALA A 193 -9.41 -5.69 -10.85
C ALA A 193 -10.91 -5.60 -11.16
N ALA A 194 -11.51 -6.66 -11.72
CA ALA A 194 -12.95 -6.71 -11.97
C ALA A 194 -13.76 -6.69 -10.65
N HIS A 195 -13.37 -7.50 -9.67
CA HIS A 195 -14.03 -7.49 -8.36
C HIS A 195 -13.79 -6.17 -7.59
N LEU A 196 -12.59 -5.57 -7.70
CA LEU A 196 -12.36 -4.25 -7.12
C LEU A 196 -13.20 -3.17 -7.82
N ALA A 197 -13.41 -3.24 -9.14
CA ALA A 197 -14.31 -2.32 -9.84
C ALA A 197 -15.76 -2.44 -9.35
N GLU A 198 -16.26 -3.68 -9.19
CA GLU A 198 -17.56 -3.94 -8.59
C GLU A 198 -17.68 -3.34 -7.18
N PHE A 199 -16.69 -3.57 -6.32
CA PHE A 199 -16.65 -3.00 -4.97
C PHE A 199 -16.62 -1.47 -4.95
N LEU A 200 -15.81 -0.85 -5.80
CA LEU A 200 -15.73 0.62 -5.90
C LEU A 200 -17.06 1.20 -6.38
N LEU A 201 -17.71 0.59 -7.38
CA LEU A 201 -19.03 1.00 -7.84
C LEU A 201 -20.06 0.89 -6.72
N LEU A 202 -20.13 -0.24 -6.00
CA LEU A 202 -20.99 -0.38 -4.83
C LEU A 202 -20.72 0.69 -3.77
N SER A 203 -19.47 1.10 -3.61
CA SER A 203 -19.04 2.13 -2.68
C SER A 203 -19.28 3.58 -3.18
N GLY A 204 -19.95 3.76 -4.32
CA GLY A 204 -20.32 5.08 -4.85
C GLY A 204 -19.31 5.70 -5.82
N ALA A 205 -18.40 4.91 -6.41
CA ALA A 205 -17.55 5.40 -7.48
C ALA A 205 -18.40 5.87 -8.69
N ASP A 206 -18.07 7.05 -9.22
CA ASP A 206 -18.70 7.61 -10.41
C ASP A 206 -18.23 6.84 -11.66
N PRO A 207 -19.11 6.11 -12.37
CA PRO A 207 -18.74 5.38 -13.58
C PRO A 207 -18.52 6.28 -14.81
N ASN A 208 -18.91 7.54 -14.74
CA ASN A 208 -18.91 8.49 -15.86
C ASN A 208 -17.80 9.53 -15.76
N VAL A 209 -16.89 9.39 -14.78
CA VAL A 209 -15.74 10.29 -14.66
C VAL A 209 -14.98 10.36 -15.99
N GLN A 210 -14.73 11.58 -16.46
CA GLN A 210 -13.98 11.81 -17.69
C GLN A 210 -12.56 12.27 -17.36
N VAL A 211 -11.59 11.69 -18.06
CA VAL A 211 -10.17 12.08 -17.99
C VAL A 211 -9.59 12.20 -19.39
N TYR A 212 -8.69 13.17 -19.57
CA TYR A 212 -7.94 13.35 -20.80
C TYR A 212 -6.70 12.47 -20.82
N ILE A 213 -6.48 11.77 -21.93
CA ILE A 213 -5.25 11.02 -22.17
C ILE A 213 -4.11 12.02 -22.43
N THR A 214 -3.05 11.95 -21.62
CA THR A 214 -1.92 12.90 -21.67
C THR A 214 -0.78 12.47 -22.59
N SER A 215 -0.76 11.21 -23.03
CA SER A 215 0.35 10.62 -23.79
C SER A 215 -0.10 9.56 -24.78
N GLY A 216 0.71 9.30 -25.81
CA GLY A 216 0.46 8.25 -26.80
C GLY A 216 -0.46 8.69 -27.94
N ARG A 217 -0.91 7.74 -28.76
CA ARG A 217 -1.68 8.00 -30.00
C ARG A 217 -3.03 8.67 -29.77
N ARG A 218 -3.62 8.47 -28.58
CA ARG A 218 -4.93 8.98 -28.19
C ARG A 218 -4.86 10.28 -27.37
N LYS A 219 -3.71 10.96 -27.39
CA LYS A 219 -3.49 12.17 -26.59
C LYS A 219 -4.56 13.22 -26.90
N GLY A 220 -5.17 13.77 -25.85
CA GLY A 220 -6.25 14.76 -25.96
C GLY A 220 -7.66 14.16 -26.06
N GLU A 221 -7.81 12.84 -26.20
CA GLU A 221 -9.11 12.19 -26.11
C GLU A 221 -9.60 12.14 -24.66
N LYS A 222 -10.90 12.35 -24.47
CA LYS A 222 -11.60 12.06 -23.21
C LYS A 222 -11.94 10.58 -23.16
N VAL A 223 -11.66 9.96 -22.03
CA VAL A 223 -12.07 8.58 -21.75
C VAL A 223 -12.83 8.49 -20.44
N THR A 224 -13.77 7.56 -20.40
CA THR A 224 -14.48 7.11 -19.21
C THR A 224 -14.01 5.69 -18.84
N PRO A 225 -14.25 5.22 -17.60
CA PRO A 225 -13.96 3.86 -17.20
C PRO A 225 -14.50 2.79 -18.16
N SER A 226 -15.72 2.97 -18.68
CA SER A 226 -16.34 2.03 -19.65
C SER A 226 -15.56 1.84 -20.95
N MET A 227 -14.72 2.81 -21.34
CA MET A 227 -13.91 2.74 -22.56
C MET A 227 -12.62 1.92 -22.39
N GLU A 228 -12.21 1.68 -21.14
CA GLU A 228 -10.97 1.00 -20.81
C GLU A 228 -11.07 -0.52 -21.02
N PRO A 229 -9.97 -1.21 -21.34
CA PRO A 229 -10.01 -2.61 -21.76
C PRO A 229 -10.52 -3.58 -20.67
N GLY A 230 -10.28 -3.28 -19.40
CA GLY A 230 -10.77 -4.06 -18.27
C GLY A 230 -12.29 -3.98 -18.13
N ALA A 231 -12.86 -2.78 -18.24
CA ALA A 231 -14.31 -2.58 -18.24
C ALA A 231 -14.99 -3.31 -19.41
N LYS A 232 -14.44 -3.20 -20.62
CA LYS A 232 -14.95 -3.89 -21.81
C LYS A 232 -14.92 -5.42 -21.67
N GLY A 233 -13.95 -5.95 -20.94
CA GLY A 233 -13.77 -7.38 -20.69
C GLY A 233 -14.36 -7.88 -19.37
N ILE A 234 -15.09 -7.03 -18.62
CA ILE A 234 -15.46 -7.33 -17.22
C ILE A 234 -16.44 -8.51 -17.10
N SER A 235 -17.27 -8.73 -18.12
CA SER A 235 -18.25 -9.82 -18.18
C SER A 235 -17.61 -11.21 -18.12
N LYS A 236 -16.34 -11.34 -18.56
CA LYS A 236 -15.57 -12.58 -18.41
C LYS A 236 -15.45 -13.02 -16.95
N TRP A 237 -15.40 -12.07 -16.01
CA TRP A 237 -15.13 -12.34 -14.60
C TRP A 237 -16.38 -12.25 -13.73
N LEU A 238 -17.29 -11.33 -14.03
CA LEU A 238 -18.48 -11.06 -13.21
C LEU A 238 -19.79 -11.60 -13.82
N GLY A 239 -19.75 -12.14 -15.04
CA GLY A 239 -20.95 -12.64 -15.73
C GLY A 239 -21.93 -11.54 -16.17
N LYS A 240 -21.54 -10.27 -16.06
CA LYS A 240 -22.34 -9.09 -16.45
C LYS A 240 -21.48 -8.06 -17.19
N SER A 241 -22.08 -7.37 -18.16
CA SER A 241 -21.45 -6.26 -18.87
C SER A 241 -21.16 -5.08 -17.92
N TRP A 242 -20.39 -4.10 -18.40
CA TRP A 242 -20.09 -2.89 -17.62
C TRP A 242 -21.37 -2.12 -17.26
N ASP A 243 -22.28 -1.94 -18.21
CA ASP A 243 -23.50 -1.17 -17.99
C ASP A 243 -24.44 -1.90 -17.01
N GLU A 244 -24.60 -3.22 -17.15
CA GLU A 244 -25.34 -4.05 -16.19
C GLU A 244 -24.73 -3.99 -14.77
N LEU A 245 -23.40 -3.94 -14.66
CA LEU A 245 -22.73 -3.79 -13.37
C LEU A 245 -23.01 -2.42 -12.74
N VAL A 246 -22.96 -1.35 -13.54
CA VAL A 246 -23.24 0.02 -13.08
C VAL A 246 -24.68 0.15 -12.60
N ASP A 247 -25.64 -0.36 -13.38
CA ASP A 247 -27.07 -0.33 -13.05
C ASP A 247 -27.35 -1.14 -11.79
N TRP A 248 -26.79 -2.35 -11.70
CA TRP A 248 -26.90 -3.19 -10.52
C TRP A 248 -26.33 -2.53 -9.27
N ALA A 249 -25.15 -1.91 -9.36
CA ALA A 249 -24.54 -1.23 -8.22
C ALA A 249 -25.36 -0.01 -7.77
N ALA A 250 -25.90 0.74 -8.73
CA ALA A 250 -26.78 1.89 -8.44
C ALA A 250 -28.07 1.46 -7.74
N GLU A 251 -28.68 0.36 -8.18
CA GLU A 251 -29.87 -0.20 -7.54
C GLU A 251 -29.57 -0.74 -6.14
N ALA A 252 -28.46 -1.45 -5.96
CA ALA A 252 -28.04 -1.95 -4.65
C ALA A 252 -27.86 -0.82 -3.62
N ARG A 253 -27.27 0.32 -4.03
CA ARG A 253 -27.14 1.50 -3.15
C ARG A 253 -28.50 2.10 -2.78
N ARG A 254 -29.42 2.25 -3.74
CA ARG A 254 -30.78 2.75 -3.47
C ARG A 254 -31.53 1.89 -2.46
N GLN A 255 -31.38 0.57 -2.55
CA GLN A 255 -32.03 -0.36 -1.61
C GLN A 255 -31.45 -0.24 -0.20
N GLN A 256 -30.13 -0.03 -0.06
CA GLN A 256 -29.50 0.19 1.25
C GLN A 256 -29.99 1.50 1.90
N GLU A 257 -30.18 2.55 1.11
CA GLU A 257 -30.72 3.83 1.59
C GLU A 257 -32.21 3.73 1.99
N GLY A 258 -33.02 2.99 1.23
CA GLY A 258 -34.46 2.82 1.51
C GLY A 258 -34.76 1.99 2.77
N VAL A 259 -33.90 1.05 3.14
CA VAL A 259 -34.06 0.23 4.36
C VAL A 259 -33.75 1.04 5.63
N GLY A 260 -32.87 2.05 5.56
CA GLY A 260 -32.54 2.91 6.72
C GLY A 260 -33.63 3.91 7.12
N VAL A 261 -34.59 4.21 6.24
CA VAL A 261 -35.68 5.16 6.51
C VAL A 261 -36.93 4.48 7.11
N SER A 262 -37.08 3.15 6.92
CA SER A 262 -38.28 2.42 7.34
C SER A 262 -38.27 1.98 8.83
N SER A 263 -37.21 2.26 9.59
CA SER A 263 -37.11 1.89 11.02
C SER A 263 -37.38 3.05 11.99
N VAL A 264 -37.89 4.20 11.52
CA VAL A 264 -38.31 5.33 12.36
C VAL A 264 -39.81 5.58 12.19
N THR A 265 -40.63 4.59 12.55
CA THR A 265 -42.01 4.85 12.95
C THR A 265 -42.06 4.93 14.47
N ARG A 266 -42.31 6.14 14.96
CA ARG A 266 -42.64 6.46 16.37
C ARG A 266 -43.72 5.51 16.90
N PRO A 267 -43.64 5.06 18.16
CA PRO A 267 -44.84 4.68 18.87
C PRO A 267 -45.63 5.96 19.16
N GLU A 268 -46.88 5.99 18.72
CA GLU A 268 -47.88 6.91 19.25
C GLU A 268 -48.21 6.47 20.68
N ASP A 269 -47.99 7.36 21.64
CA ASP A 269 -48.70 7.48 22.92
C ASP A 269 -48.78 8.97 23.28
#